data_AF-A0A7W4VIZ5-F1
#
_entry.id   AF-A0A7W4VIZ5-F1
#
_cell.length_a   1.000
_cell.length_b   1.000
_cell.length_c   1.000
_cell.angle_alpha   90.00
_cell.angle_beta   90.00
_cell.angle_gamma   90.00
#
_symmetry.space_group_name_H-M   'P 1'
#
loop_
_entity.id
_entity.type
_entity.pdbx_description
1 polymer ?
#
loop_
_entity_poly.entity_id
_entity_poly.type
_entity_poly.pdbx_seq_one_letter_code
_entity_poly.pdbx_strand_id
1 'polypeptide(L)'
;MRIMMALAVGSSLILPLAVPADAQTRLPRVSPSERAAKDINRRIREDQKLLNLEERIQMDNNQIRQDIQRERLFAPRALPPVSRGACPRGSISC
;
A
#
# COMPACT_ATOMS: atom_id res chain seq x y z
N MET A 1 -72.06 -19.60 21.29
CA MET A 1 -70.79 -20.07 21.90
C MET A 1 -70.01 -21.07 21.05
N ARG A 2 -70.64 -22.12 20.51
CA ARG A 2 -69.94 -23.17 19.72
C ARG A 2 -69.23 -22.65 18.46
N ILE A 3 -69.83 -21.68 17.77
CA ILE A 3 -69.27 -21.10 16.52
C ILE A 3 -68.02 -20.23 16.81
N MET A 4 -68.01 -19.49 17.92
CA MET A 4 -66.83 -18.70 18.32
C MET A 4 -65.65 -19.59 18.72
N MET A 5 -65.91 -20.73 19.38
CA MET A 5 -64.89 -21.71 19.70
C MET A 5 -64.29 -22.34 18.44
N ALA A 6 -65.12 -22.68 17.45
CA ALA A 6 -64.63 -23.21 16.18
C ALA A 6 -63.77 -22.19 15.41
N LEU A 7 -64.13 -20.90 15.46
CA LEU A 7 -63.34 -19.82 14.87
C LEU A 7 -62.01 -19.59 15.61
N ALA A 8 -62.00 -19.67 16.95
CA ALA A 8 -60.80 -19.53 17.75
C ALA A 8 -59.82 -20.71 17.55
N VAL A 9 -60.35 -21.93 17.46
CA VAL A 9 -59.53 -23.12 17.18
C VAL A 9 -59.04 -23.09 15.72
N GLY A 10 -59.90 -22.73 14.77
CA GLY A 10 -59.54 -22.63 13.35
C GLY A 10 -58.49 -21.56 13.08
N SER A 11 -58.57 -20.38 13.72
CA SER A 11 -57.55 -19.34 13.57
C SER A 11 -56.22 -19.76 14.20
N SER A 12 -56.25 -20.45 15.34
CA SER A 12 -55.03 -20.94 16.00
C SER A 12 -54.23 -21.95 15.17
N LEU A 13 -54.88 -22.69 14.26
CA LEU A 13 -54.21 -23.62 13.33
C LEU A 13 -53.65 -22.94 12.07
N ILE A 14 -54.15 -21.76 11.70
CA ILE A 14 -53.71 -21.06 10.47
C ILE A 14 -52.54 -20.12 10.77
N LEU A 15 -52.42 -19.60 12.00
CA LEU A 15 -51.34 -18.69 12.39
C LEU A 15 -49.89 -19.26 12.31
N PRO A 16 -49.58 -20.55 12.57
CA PRO A 16 -48.19 -21.02 12.55
C PRO A 16 -47.63 -21.23 11.13
N LEU A 17 -48.46 -21.14 10.09
CA LEU A 17 -48.02 -21.31 8.68
C LEU A 17 -47.47 -20.02 8.06
N ALA A 18 -47.58 -18.89 8.76
CA ALA A 18 -47.10 -17.57 8.31
C ALA A 18 -45.75 -17.18 8.93
N VAL A 19 -44.95 -18.15 9.39
CA VAL A 19 -43.55 -17.88 9.73
C VAL A 19 -42.76 -17.85 8.42
N PRO A 20 -42.06 -16.75 8.10
CA PRO A 20 -41.29 -16.68 6.87
C PRO A 20 -40.23 -17.79 6.87
N ALA A 21 -40.24 -18.60 5.83
CA ALA A 21 -39.21 -19.61 5.54
C ALA A 21 -37.84 -18.99 5.19
N ASP A 22 -37.65 -17.68 5.42
CA ASP A 22 -36.40 -16.94 5.22
C ASP A 22 -35.32 -17.25 6.27
N ALA A 23 -35.62 -18.12 7.24
CA ALA A 23 -34.62 -18.63 8.18
C ALA A 23 -33.63 -19.63 7.54
N GLN A 24 -33.72 -19.91 6.24
CA GLN A 24 -32.64 -20.54 5.47
C GLN A 24 -31.51 -19.53 5.20
N THR A 25 -30.95 -18.99 6.28
CA THR A 25 -29.73 -18.18 6.20
C THR A 25 -28.59 -19.14 5.88
N ARG A 26 -28.23 -19.21 4.59
CA ARG A 26 -27.06 -19.94 4.11
C ARG A 26 -25.87 -19.50 4.97
N LEU A 27 -25.38 -20.43 5.80
CA LEU A 27 -24.24 -20.16 6.68
C LEU A 27 -23.11 -19.58 5.83
N PRO A 28 -22.50 -18.44 6.24
CA PRO A 28 -21.40 -17.89 5.49
C PRO A 28 -20.31 -18.96 5.36
N ARG A 29 -19.85 -19.22 4.12
CA ARG A 29 -18.81 -20.22 3.83
C ARG A 29 -17.52 -20.01 4.61
N VAL A 30 -17.30 -18.79 5.11
CA VAL A 30 -16.07 -18.33 5.76
C VAL A 30 -16.46 -17.71 7.09
N SER A 31 -15.84 -18.18 8.17
CA SER A 31 -16.08 -17.66 9.51
C SER A 31 -15.65 -16.19 9.61
N PRO A 32 -16.21 -15.41 10.56
CA PRO A 32 -15.78 -14.04 10.77
C PRO A 32 -14.28 -13.93 11.10
N SER A 33 -13.74 -14.89 11.86
CA SER A 33 -12.32 -14.94 12.22
C SER A 33 -11.41 -15.21 11.01
N GLU A 34 -11.83 -16.09 10.11
CA GLU A 34 -11.07 -16.38 8.88
C GLU A 34 -11.06 -15.18 7.92
N ARG A 35 -12.17 -14.44 7.82
CA ARG A 35 -12.21 -13.16 7.09
C ARG A 35 -11.28 -12.13 7.70
N ALA A 36 -11.29 -11.97 9.02
CA ALA A 36 -10.42 -11.03 9.71
C ALA A 36 -8.94 -11.38 9.49
N ALA A 37 -8.56 -12.65 9.64
CA ALA A 37 -7.19 -13.10 9.40
C ALA A 37 -6.75 -12.86 7.95
N LYS A 38 -7.64 -13.08 6.97
CA LYS A 38 -7.36 -12.79 5.56
C LYS A 38 -7.15 -11.30 5.30
N ASP A 39 -7.97 -10.44 5.90
CA ASP A 39 -7.82 -8.99 5.75
C ASP A 39 -6.51 -8.49 6.39
N ILE A 40 -6.18 -8.97 7.59
CA ILE A 40 -4.92 -8.66 8.26
C ILE A 40 -3.72 -9.09 7.41
N ASN A 41 -3.71 -10.32 6.91
CA ASN A 41 -2.63 -10.82 6.06
C ASN A 41 -2.48 -10.02 4.76
N ARG A 42 -3.60 -9.55 4.20
CA ARG A 42 -3.57 -8.68 3.03
C ARG A 42 -2.91 -7.34 3.38
N ARG A 43 -3.31 -6.70 4.48
CA ARG A 43 -2.72 -5.44 4.95
C ARG A 43 -1.23 -5.57 5.22
N ILE A 44 -0.81 -6.62 5.94
CA ILE A 44 0.61 -6.89 6.20
C ILE A 44 1.41 -6.99 4.91
N ARG A 45 0.88 -7.66 3.87
CA ARG A 45 1.57 -7.75 2.57
C ARG A 45 1.64 -6.42 1.85
N GLU A 46 0.62 -5.58 1.97
CA GLU A 46 0.62 -4.23 1.39
C GLU A 46 1.63 -3.33 2.13
N ASP A 47 1.65 -3.37 3.47
CA ASP A 47 2.61 -2.63 4.30
C ASP A 47 4.06 -3.05 4.04
N GLN A 48 4.33 -4.36 3.92
CA GLN A 48 5.66 -4.85 3.57
C GLN A 48 6.14 -4.35 2.20
N LYS A 49 5.23 -4.21 1.23
CA LYS A 49 5.59 -3.66 -0.08
C LYS A 49 5.95 -2.18 0.01
N LEU A 50 5.21 -1.42 0.82
CA LEU A 50 5.49 0.00 1.05
C LEU A 50 6.85 0.19 1.74
N LEU A 51 7.12 -0.58 2.79
CA LEU A 51 8.40 -0.53 3.49
C LEU A 51 9.58 -0.85 2.56
N ASN A 52 9.48 -1.92 1.78
CA ASN A 52 10.53 -2.28 0.80
C ASN A 52 10.75 -1.20 -0.27
N LEU A 53 9.69 -0.48 -0.65
CA LEU A 53 9.77 0.59 -1.64
C LEU A 53 10.45 1.83 -1.03
N GLU A 54 10.12 2.16 0.22
CA GLU A 54 10.75 3.26 0.96
C GLU A 54 12.26 3.01 1.19
N GLU A 55 12.64 1.79 1.60
CA GLU A 55 14.04 1.39 1.73
C GLU A 55 14.81 1.52 0.41
N ARG A 56 14.19 1.09 -0.71
CA ARG A 56 14.80 1.23 -2.04
C ARG A 56 15.00 2.69 -2.41
N ILE A 57 13.99 3.55 -2.20
CA ILE A 57 14.09 4.98 -2.48
C ILE A 57 15.20 5.62 -1.63
N GLN A 58 15.32 5.23 -0.36
CA GLN A 58 16.35 5.75 0.51
C GLN A 58 17.75 5.35 0.04
N MET A 59 17.93 4.08 -0.36
CA MET A 59 19.17 3.58 -0.93
C MET A 59 19.54 4.32 -2.23
N ASP A 60 18.59 4.47 -3.16
CA ASP A 60 18.81 5.15 -4.43
C ASP A 60 19.20 6.63 -4.22
N ASN A 61 18.52 7.31 -3.30
CA ASN A 61 18.88 8.69 -2.93
C ASN A 61 20.30 8.80 -2.35
N ASN A 62 20.71 7.83 -1.52
CA ASN A 62 22.05 7.82 -0.96
C ASN A 62 23.11 7.60 -2.05
N GLN A 63 22.85 6.72 -3.02
CA GLN A 63 23.73 6.52 -4.17
C GLN A 63 23.85 7.79 -5.00
N ILE A 64 22.74 8.45 -5.34
CA ILE A 64 22.75 9.70 -6.09
C ILE A 64 23.56 10.78 -5.36
N ARG A 65 23.40 10.92 -4.04
CA ARG A 65 24.19 11.88 -3.25
C ARG A 65 25.69 11.59 -3.32
N GLN A 66 26.08 10.31 -3.26
CA GLN A 66 27.48 9.90 -3.38
C GLN A 66 28.03 10.20 -4.78
N ASP A 67 27.27 9.89 -5.82
CA ASP A 67 27.67 10.16 -7.21
C ASP A 67 27.85 11.67 -7.45
N ILE A 68 26.92 12.50 -6.99
CA ILE A 68 27.05 13.97 -7.07
C ILE A 68 28.30 14.46 -6.31
N GLN A 69 28.55 13.92 -5.11
CA GLN A 69 29.74 14.28 -4.34
C GLN A 69 31.01 13.88 -5.09
N ARG A 70 31.02 12.70 -5.70
CA ARG A 70 32.12 12.20 -6.51
C ARG A 70 32.34 13.09 -7.73
N GLU A 71 31.30 13.42 -8.48
CA GLU A 71 31.37 14.34 -9.62
C GLU A 71 31.94 15.70 -9.21
N ARG A 72 31.55 16.24 -8.06
CA ARG A 72 32.12 17.50 -7.55
C ARG A 72 33.59 17.41 -7.20
N LEU A 73 34.05 16.28 -6.65
CA LEU A 73 35.45 16.06 -6.31
C LEU A 73 36.33 15.88 -7.55
N PHE A 74 35.80 15.24 -8.58
CA PHE A 74 36.50 14.99 -9.84
C PHE A 74 36.14 15.99 -10.95
N ALA A 75 35.33 17.00 -10.64
CA ALA A 75 34.99 18.05 -11.59
C ALA A 75 36.29 18.71 -12.04
N PRO A 76 36.55 18.79 -13.36
CA PRO A 76 37.73 19.47 -13.86
C PRO A 76 37.66 20.91 -13.37
N ARG A 77 38.61 21.27 -12.50
CA ARG A 77 38.78 22.65 -12.04
C ARG A 77 38.93 23.47 -13.31
N ALA A 78 38.00 24.40 -13.56
CA ALA A 78 38.13 25.33 -14.66
C ALA A 78 39.46 26.07 -14.48
N LEU A 79 40.49 25.64 -15.22
CA LEU A 79 41.75 26.35 -15.28
C LEU A 79 41.40 27.75 -15.78
N PRO A 80 41.82 28.82 -15.10
CA PRO A 80 41.63 30.16 -15.64
C PRO A 80 42.19 30.17 -17.06
N PRO A 81 41.56 30.87 -18.02
CA PRO A 81 42.02 30.87 -19.39
C PRO A 81 43.49 31.22 -19.39
N VAL A 82 44.33 30.23 -19.74
CA VAL A 82 45.77 30.43 -19.88
C VAL A 82 45.88 31.37 -21.06
N SER A 83 46.11 32.66 -20.77
CA SER A 83 46.35 33.68 -21.78
C SER A 83 47.38 33.11 -22.76
N ARG A 84 47.01 33.02 -24.05
CA ARG A 84 47.83 32.47 -25.15
C ARG A 84 49.12 33.27 -25.42
N GLY A 85 49.65 33.98 -24.43
CA GLY A 85 50.90 34.74 -24.48
C GLY A 85 51.61 34.87 -23.13
N ALA A 86 51.17 34.17 -22.07
CA ALA A 86 51.84 34.24 -20.77
C ALA A 86 52.94 33.18 -20.68
N CYS A 87 54.10 33.48 -21.27
CA CYS A 87 55.33 32.78 -20.91
C CYS A 87 55.61 32.98 -19.41
N PRO A 88 55.93 31.92 -18.64
CA PRO A 88 56.29 32.06 -17.24
C PRO A 88 57.56 32.92 -17.13
N ARG A 89 57.65 33.78 -16.11
CA ARG A 89 58.86 34.60 -15.85
C ARG A 89 60.08 33.67 -15.76
N GLY A 90 61.00 33.78 -16.73
CA GLY A 90 62.21 32.95 -16.82
C GLY A 90 62.32 32.07 -18.07
N SER A 91 61.32 32.01 -18.95
CA SER A 91 61.42 31.26 -20.22
C SER A 91 62.14 32.08 -21.31
N ILE A 92 63.02 31.42 -22.07
CA ILE A 92 63.79 32.03 -23.18
C ILE A 92 62.99 32.04 -24.51
N SER A 93 61.92 31.24 -24.65
CA SER A 93 60.98 31.33 -25.78
C SER A 93 59.61 30.73 -25.46
N CYS A 94 58.57 31.36 -26.02
CA CYS A 94 57.28 30.73 -26.34
C CYS A 94 57.31 30.39 -27.85
#